data_AF-A0A358V0I1-F1
#
_entry.id   AF-A0A358V0I1-F1
#
_cell.length_a   1.000
_cell.length_b   1.000
_cell.length_c   1.000
_cell.angle_alpha   90.00
_cell.angle_beta   90.00
_cell.angle_gamma   90.00
#
_symmetry.space_group_name_H-M   'P 1'
#
loop_
_entity.id
_entity.type
_entity.pdbx_description
1 polymer ?
#
loop_
_entity_poly.entity_id
_entity_poly.type
_entity_poly.pdbx_seq_one_letter_code
_entity_poly.pdbx_strand_id
1 'polypeptide(L)' 'VMPGRDGIIVSYRGRRGCYLPQVAVETGWSAEKFVMNCAREKAGIDRRDVEEGNATLEIFQADIFEEKK' A
#
# COMPACT_ATOMS: atom_id res chain seq x y z
N VAL A 1 -5.56 0.01 -8.04
CA VAL A 1 -4.17 0.31 -7.69
C VAL A 1 -3.29 0.05 -8.90
N MET A 2 -2.66 1.10 -9.43
CA MET A 2 -1.71 1.07 -10.53
C MET A 2 -0.28 1.16 -9.96
N PRO A 3 0.52 0.07 -10.02
CA PRO A 3 1.89 0.06 -9.53
C PRO A 3 2.74 1.20 -10.10
N GLY A 4 3.49 1.89 -9.25
CA GLY A 4 4.37 3.01 -9.62
C GLY A 4 3.69 4.35 -9.85
N ARG A 5 2.36 4.39 -9.93
CA ARG A 5 1.56 5.63 -9.95
C ARG A 5 0.88 5.87 -8.62
N ASP A 6 0.28 4.82 -8.08
CA ASP A 6 -0.60 4.90 -6.92
C ASP A 6 0.15 4.55 -5.63
N GLY A 7 0.05 5.44 -4.65
CA GLY A 7 0.28 5.13 -3.25
C GLY A 7 -0.99 4.54 -2.63
N ILE A 8 -0.84 3.75 -1.58
CA ILE A 8 -1.97 3.11 -0.90
C ILE A 8 -1.91 3.32 0.59
N ILE A 9 -3.09 3.33 1.19
CA ILE A 9 -3.29 3.20 2.62
C ILE A 9 -4.26 2.06 2.86
N VAL A 10 -3.90 1.13 3.73
CA VAL A 10 -4.80 0.05 4.18
C VAL A 10 -5.14 0.28 5.63
N SER A 11 -6.42 0.23 5.99
CA SER A 11 -6.88 0.41 7.37
C SER A 11 -7.94 -0.60 7.81
N TYR A 12 -7.86 -1.04 9.05
CA TYR A 12 -8.87 -1.90 9.67
C TYR A 12 -8.79 -1.81 11.20
N ARG A 13 -9.92 -1.59 11.88
CA ARG A 13 -10.03 -1.53 13.35
C ARG A 13 -8.94 -0.67 14.04
N GLY A 14 -8.72 0.54 13.53
CA GLY A 14 -7.73 1.48 14.09
C GLY A 14 -6.27 1.17 13.71
N ARG A 15 -6.01 0.08 12.99
CA ARG A 15 -4.69 -0.20 12.39
C ARG A 15 -4.60 0.44 11.01
N ARG A 16 -3.42 0.97 10.66
CA ARG A 16 -3.20 1.66 9.38
C ARG A 16 -1.79 1.41 8.86
N GLY A 17 -1.67 1.16 7.57
CA GLY A 17 -0.41 0.99 6.85
C GLY A 17 -0.40 1.83 5.59
N CYS A 18 0.77 2.30 5.19
CA CYS A 18 0.95 3.15 4.00
C CYS A 18 2.14 2.67 3.18
N TYR A 19 1.95 2.61 1.86
CA TYR A 19 3.04 2.52 0.89
C TYR A 19 2.96 3.65 -0.13
N LEU A 20 4.11 4.29 -0.36
CA LEU A 20 4.28 5.30 -1.39
C LEU A 20 4.41 4.63 -2.78
N PRO A 21 4.11 5.37 -3.88
CA PRO A 21 4.14 4.81 -5.23
C PRO A 21 5.46 4.11 -5.60
N GLN A 22 6.61 4.63 -5.19
CA GLN A 22 7.93 4.09 -5.53
C GLN A 22 8.18 2.69 -4.96
N VAL A 23 7.55 2.35 -3.83
CA VAL A 23 7.70 1.03 -3.21
C VAL A 23 7.20 -0.07 -4.15
N ALA A 24 6.14 0.20 -4.93
CA ALA A 24 5.63 -0.75 -5.91
C ALA A 24 6.61 -0.95 -7.08
N VAL A 25 7.35 0.10 -7.47
CA VAL A 25 8.37 0.02 -8.54
C VAL A 25 9.60 -0.74 -8.07
N GLU A 26 10.12 -0.39 -6.90
CA GLU A 26 11.34 -0.98 -6.33
C GLU A 26 11.19 -2.48 -6.06
N THR A 27 9.99 -2.92 -5.66
CA THR A 27 9.73 -4.32 -5.32
C THR A 27 9.21 -5.16 -6.49
N GLY A 28 8.74 -4.53 -7.58
CA GLY A 28 8.14 -5.20 -8.72
C GLY A 28 6.86 -5.98 -8.38
N TRP A 29 6.16 -5.60 -7.31
CA TRP A 29 4.96 -6.30 -6.87
C TRP A 29 3.75 -6.02 -7.75
N SER A 30 2.88 -7.03 -7.90
CA SER A 30 1.53 -6.84 -8.44
C SER A 30 0.69 -5.99 -7.48
N ALA A 31 -0.40 -5.40 -7.99
CA ALA A 31 -1.33 -4.61 -7.18
C ALA A 31 -1.84 -5.38 -5.94
N GLU A 32 -2.15 -6.66 -6.10
CA GLU A 32 -2.58 -7.52 -4.99
C GLU A 32 -1.47 -7.69 -3.95
N LYS A 33 -0.24 -8.07 -4.37
CA LYS A 33 0.89 -8.23 -3.45
C LYS A 33 1.22 -6.92 -2.74
N PHE A 34 1.10 -5.79 -3.42
CA PHE A 34 1.34 -4.47 -2.86
C PHE A 34 0.37 -4.14 -1.72
N VAL A 35 -0.92 -4.39 -1.90
CA VAL A 35 -1.94 -4.18 -0.87
C VAL A 35 -1.77 -5.16 0.30
N MET A 36 -1.59 -6.46 0.00
CA MET A 36 -1.47 -7.50 1.03
C MET A 36 -0.22 -7.32 1.90
N ASN A 37 0.91 -6.95 1.29
CA ASN A 37 2.14 -6.67 2.03
C ASN A 37 2.00 -5.40 2.85
N CYS A 38 1.37 -4.34 2.34
CA CYS A 38 1.10 -3.12 3.12
C CYS A 38 0.23 -3.43 4.36
N ALA A 39 -0.86 -4.18 4.16
CA ALA A 39 -1.76 -4.58 5.22
C ALA A 39 -1.03 -5.37 6.31
N ARG A 40 -0.23 -6.37 5.92
CA ARG A 40 0.49 -7.23 6.87
C ARG A 40 1.65 -6.51 7.54
N GLU A 41 2.54 -5.89 6.77
CA GLU A 41 3.84 -5.40 7.27
C GLU A 41 3.74 -4.00 7.90
N LYS A 42 2.85 -3.14 7.41
CA LYS A 42 2.70 -1.77 7.93
C LYS A 42 1.51 -1.60 8.86
N ALA A 43 0.43 -2.35 8.66
CA ALA A 43 -0.76 -2.26 9.49
C ALA A 43 -0.94 -3.45 10.46
N GLY A 44 -0.25 -4.57 10.28
CA GLY A 44 -0.50 -5.78 11.07
C GLY A 44 -1.91 -6.34 10.89
N ILE A 45 -2.50 -6.18 9.71
CA ILE A 45 -3.83 -6.69 9.33
C ILE A 45 -3.65 -8.09 8.72
N ASP A 46 -4.50 -9.04 9.10
CA ASP A 46 -4.48 -10.40 8.56
C ASP A 46 -4.92 -10.38 7.09
N ARG A 47 -4.36 -11.28 6.27
CA ARG A 47 -4.74 -11.40 4.85
C ARG A 47 -6.24 -11.66 4.69
N ARG A 48 -6.84 -12.45 5.58
CA ARG A 48 -8.28 -12.75 5.54
C ARG A 48 -9.13 -11.49 5.69
N ASP A 49 -8.76 -10.57 6.58
CA ASP A 49 -9.50 -9.33 6.77
C ASP A 49 -9.48 -8.44 5.52
N VAL A 50 -8.42 -8.52 4.71
CA VAL A 50 -8.33 -7.80 3.44
C VAL A 50 -9.13 -8.51 2.35
N GLU A 51 -9.00 -9.83 2.23
CA GLU A 51 -9.68 -10.64 1.21
C GLU A 51 -11.21 -10.68 1.40
N GLU A 52 -11.69 -10.70 2.64
CA GLU A 52 -13.11 -10.62 2.99
C GLU A 52 -13.69 -9.20 2.85
N GLY A 53 -12.87 -8.20 2.50
CA GLY A 53 -13.32 -6.82 2.30
C GLY A 53 -13.58 -6.04 3.59
N ASN A 54 -13.09 -6.52 4.73
CA ASN A 54 -13.23 -5.83 6.02
C ASN A 54 -12.29 -4.61 6.12
N ALA A 55 -11.13 -4.67 5.46
CA ALA A 55 -10.18 -3.57 5.41
C ALA A 55 -10.59 -2.50 4.38
N THR A 56 -10.41 -1.23 4.74
CA THR A 56 -10.56 -0.10 3.81
C THR A 56 -9.26 0.17 3.09
N LEU A 57 -9.34 0.30 1.76
CA LEU A 57 -8.23 0.67 0.89
C LEU A 57 -8.44 2.08 0.34
N GLU A 58 -7.53 2.99 0.67
CA GLU A 58 -7.48 4.34 0.10
C GLU A 58 -6.32 4.43 -0.88
N ILE A 59 -6.51 5.17 -1.98
CA ILE A 59 -5.52 5.35 -3.04
C ILE A 59 -5.19 6.84 -3.16
N PHE A 60 -3.91 7.17 -3.28
CA PHE A 60 -3.45 8.53 -3.49
C PHE A 60 -2.32 8.58 -4.51
N GLN A 61 -1.96 9.79 -4.94
CA GLN A 61 -0.80 10.05 -5.79
C GLN A 61 0.13 11.03 -5.09
N ALA A 62 1.42 10.97 -5.42
CA ALA A 62 2.43 11.84 -4.85
C ALA A 62 3.40 12.31 -5.94
N ASP A 63 3.79 13.57 -5.85
CA ASP A 63 4.93 14.12 -6.60
C ASP A 63 6.20 13.93 -5.76
N ILE A 64 7.22 13.31 -6.34
CA ILE A 64 8.46 12.93 -5.64
C ILE A 64 9.58 13.83 -6.13
N PHE A 65 10.27 14.50 -5.20
CA PHE A 65 11.42 15.36 -5.45
C PHE A 65 12.61 14.82 -4.67
N GLU A 66 13.76 14.70 -5.33
CA GLU A 66 15.02 14.25 -4.73
C GLU A 66 16.11 15.30 -4.98
N GLU A 67 17.02 15.48 -4.02
CA GLU A 67 18.15 16.40 -4.18
C GLU A 67 19.11 15.89 -5.26
N LYS A 68 19.56 16.80 -6.12
CA LYS A 68 20.65 16.49 -7.05
C LYS A 68 21.96 16.39 -6.27
N LYS A 69 22.64 15.25 -6.43
CA LYS A 69 24.02 15.07 -5.97
C LYS A 69 24.96 16.04 -6.67
#